data_AF-A0A2T5TXL9-F1
#
_entry.id   AF-A0A2T5TXL9-F1
#
_cell.length_a   1.000
_cell.length_b   1.000
_cell.length_c   1.000
_cell.angle_alpha   90.00
_cell.angle_beta   90.00
_cell.angle_gamma   90.00
#
_symmetry.space_group_name_H-M   'P 1'
#
loop_
_entity.id
_entity.type
_entity.pdbx_description
1 polymer ?
#
loop_
_entity_poly.entity_id
_entity_poly.type
_entity_poly.pdbx_seq_one_letter_code
_entity_poly.pdbx_strand_id
1 'polypeptide(L)' 'MQTAEGKLYLFVGTERTSKFAVTQLVDKADRRTAREFLEHLLKAVLYRIHRFTQS' A
#
# COMPACT_ATOMS: atom_id res chain seq x y z
N MET A 1 26.33 3.90 -4.75
CA MET A 1 26.06 3.60 -3.32
C MET A 1 24.86 2.68 -3.26
N GLN A 2 25.01 1.50 -2.67
CA GLN A 2 23.94 0.53 -2.47
C GLN A 2 23.90 0.29 -0.96
N THR A 3 22.75 0.47 -0.30
CA THR A 3 22.64 0.22 1.14
C THR A 3 22.80 -1.27 1.40
N ALA A 4 23.12 -1.64 2.65
CA ALA A 4 23.30 -3.03 3.04
C ALA A 4 22.05 -3.92 2.81
N GLU A 5 20.89 -3.31 2.52
CA GLU A 5 19.59 -3.98 2.33
C GLU A 5 19.33 -4.45 0.89
N GLY A 6 20.25 -4.23 -0.06
CA GLY A 6 20.04 -4.64 -1.45
C GLY A 6 19.05 -3.74 -2.21
N LYS A 7 18.45 -4.25 -3.31
CA LYS A 7 17.49 -3.48 -4.13
C LYS A 7 16.08 -3.63 -3.55
N LEU A 8 15.58 -2.56 -2.93
CA LEU A 8 14.20 -2.49 -2.46
C LEU A 8 13.24 -2.09 -3.60
N TYR A 9 11.99 -2.53 -3.49
CA TYR A 9 10.90 -2.21 -4.40
C TYR A 9 9.83 -1.42 -3.65
N LEU A 10 9.31 -0.36 -4.27
CA LEU A 10 8.25 0.46 -3.71
C LEU A 10 6.93 0.14 -4.41
N PHE A 11 5.98 -0.44 -3.67
CA PHE A 11 4.59 -0.53 -4.12
C PHE A 11 3.84 0.75 -3.76
N VAL A 12 3.03 1.25 -4.70
CA VAL A 12 2.25 2.48 -4.55
C VAL A 12 0.81 2.21 -5.00
N GLY A 13 -0.14 2.49 -4.11
CA GLY A 13 -1.56 2.33 -4.32
C GLY A 13 -2.23 3.68 -4.17
N THR A 14 -2.87 4.17 -5.22
CA THR A 14 -3.54 5.47 -5.22
C THR A 14 -5.05 5.27 -5.18
N GLU A 15 -5.72 6.01 -4.31
CA GLU A 15 -7.17 6.02 -4.25
C GLU A 15 -7.68 7.32 -4.90
N ARG A 16 -8.57 7.18 -5.89
CA ARG A 16 -8.94 8.29 -6.78
C ARG A 16 -9.82 9.35 -6.12
N THR A 17 -10.64 8.98 -5.14
CA THR A 17 -11.70 9.82 -4.57
C THR A 17 -11.17 10.75 -3.50
N SER A 18 -10.40 10.22 -2.55
CA SER A 18 -9.84 10.94 -1.41
C SER A 18 -8.35 11.27 -1.57
N LYS A 19 -7.81 11.06 -2.78
CA LYS A 19 -6.48 11.50 -3.24
C LYS A 19 -5.33 11.14 -2.30
N PHE A 20 -5.40 9.97 -1.66
CA PHE A 20 -4.31 9.47 -0.83
C PHE A 20 -3.54 8.36 -1.54
N ALA A 21 -2.31 8.17 -1.09
CA ALA A 21 -1.44 7.09 -1.53
C ALA A 21 -1.05 6.22 -0.34
N VAL A 22 -1.03 4.91 -0.55
CA VAL A 22 -0.45 3.92 0.36
C VAL A 22 0.83 3.40 -0.28
N THR A 23 1.91 3.40 0.49
CA THR A 23 3.22 2.96 0.02
C THR A 23 3.77 1.86 0.91
N GLN A 24 4.35 0.82 0.31
CA GLN A 24 5.04 -0.24 1.03
C GLN A 24 6.38 -0.51 0.38
N LEU A 25 7.45 -0.48 1.18
CA LEU A 25 8.80 -0.84 0.75
C LEU A 25 9.01 -2.32 1.03
N VAL A 26 9.42 -3.08 0.02
CA VAL A 26 9.66 -4.52 0.10
C VAL A 26 11.03 -4.87 -0.45
N ASP A 27 11.62 -5.95 0.05
CA ASP A 27 12.90 -6.48 -0.41
C ASP A 27 12.78 -7.15 -1.79
N LYS A 28 11.61 -7.72 -2.11
CA LYS A 28 11.32 -8.39 -3.37
C LYS A 28 9.91 -8.07 -3.86
N ALA A 29 9.77 -7.84 -5.16
CA ALA A 29 8.47 -7.67 -5.81
C ALA A 29 8.00 -9.00 -6.40
N ASP A 30 7.43 -9.86 -5.55
CA ASP A 30 6.85 -11.14 -5.94
C ASP A 30 5.31 -11.17 -5.78
N ARG A 31 4.67 -12.27 -6.16
CA ARG A 31 3.21 -12.40 -6.10
C ARG A 31 2.67 -12.36 -4.67
N ARG A 32 3.45 -12.83 -3.69
CA ARG A 32 3.05 -12.89 -2.30
C ARG A 32 3.05 -11.48 -1.70
N THR A 33 4.16 -10.77 -1.85
CA THR A 33 4.31 -9.37 -1.41
C THR A 33 3.31 -8.44 -2.09
N ALA A 34 3.00 -8.65 -3.37
CA ALA A 34 1.94 -7.92 -4.07
C ALA A 34 0.55 -8.19 -3.48
N ARG A 35 0.24 -9.43 -3.11
CA ARG A 35 -1.03 -9.77 -2.46
C ARG A 35 -1.15 -9.12 -1.09
N GLU A 36 -0.11 -9.22 -0.26
CA GLU A 36 -0.05 -8.60 1.06
C GLU A 36 -0.25 -7.08 0.96
N PHE A 37 0.39 -6.43 -0.03
CA PHE A 37 0.19 -5.01 -0.33
C PHE A 37 -1.26 -4.68 -0.70
N LEU A 38 -1.92 -5.49 -1.54
CA LEU A 38 -3.33 -5.27 -1.90
C LEU A 38 -4.27 -5.45 -0.71
N GLU A 39 -4.01 -6.41 0.17
CA GLU A 39 -4.79 -6.58 1.41
C GLU A 39 -4.63 -5.37 2.35
N HIS A 40 -3.43 -4.80 2.46
CA HIS A 40 -3.21 -3.54 3.18
C HIS A 40 -3.92 -2.35 2.53
N LEU A 41 -3.83 -2.22 1.21
CA LEU A 41 -4.49 -1.15 0.47
C LEU A 41 -6.01 -1.21 0.67
N LEU A 42 -6.61 -2.40 0.57
CA LEU A 42 -8.05 -2.59 0.81
C LEU A 42 -8.45 -2.19 2.22
N LYS A 43 -7.70 -2.62 3.25
CA LYS A 43 -7.98 -2.21 4.64
C LYS A 43 -7.88 -0.69 4.83
N ALA A 44 -6.87 -0.06 4.25
CA ALA A 44 -6.69 1.39 4.32
C ALA A 44 -7.82 2.18 3.63
N VAL A 45 -8.32 1.68 2.49
CA VAL A 45 -9.45 2.27 1.77
C VAL A 45 -10.78 2.03 2.52
N LEU A 46 -11.07 0.79 2.93
CA LEU A 46 -12.31 0.41 3.60
C LEU A 46 -12.48 1.07 4.98
N TYR A 47 -11.40 1.25 5.75
CA TYR A 47 -11.44 1.95 7.04
C TYR A 47 -11.83 3.43 6.90
N ARG A 48 -11.53 4.07 5.76
CA ARG A 48 -11.96 5.45 5.49
C ARG A 48 -13.43 5.53 5.10
N ILE A 49 -13.96 4.59 4.30
CA ILE A 49 -15.38 4.58 3.91
C ILE A 49 -16.28 4.47 5.14
N HIS A 50 -15.93 3.63 6.12
CA HIS A 50 -16.68 3.50 7.37
C HIS A 50 -16.76 4.78 8.21
N ARG A 51 -15.84 5.75 8.01
CA ARG A 51 -15.85 7.03 8.73
C ARG A 51 -16.80 8.06 8.09
N PHE A 52 -17.18 7.90 6.82
CA PHE A 52 -18.06 8.86 6.13
C PHE A 52 -19.56 8.56 6.30
N THR A 53 -19.94 7.39 6.79
CA THR A 53 -21.37 6.97 6.92
C THR A 53 -21.86 6.96 8.37
N GLN A 54 -21.17 7.63 9.28
CA GLN A 54 -21.68 7.92 10.63
C GLN A 54 -21.62 9.43 10.88
N SER A 55 -22.57 10.15 10.30
CA SER A 55 -22.99 11.52 10.65
C SER A 55 -24.48 11.64 10.43
#